data_AF-A0A5C3MT92-F1
#
_entry.id   AF-A0A5C3MT92-F1
#
_cell.length_a   1.000
_cell.length_b   1.000
_cell.length_c   1.000
_cell.angle_alpha   90.00
_cell.angle_beta   90.00
_cell.angle_gamma   90.00
#
_symmetry.space_group_name_H-M   'P 1'
#
loop_
_entity.id
_entity.type
_entity.pdbx_description
1 polymer ?
#
loop_
_entity_poly.entity_id
_entity_poly.type
_entity_poly.pdbx_seq_one_letter_code
_entity_poly.pdbx_strand_id
1 'polypeptide(L)'
;MPDVQDPARLLPAPSRYVFSSVEGHKFCRSVLQELLPFDPHDYQLEGICKALDGSDVFAIAACGDGKTGYYYMFILMVLYITNNPVIEHPGVCFPRDPVIVIVCPTNGIEEQMAAKLKDYGLQTLAINSKTLHEASKHGENLWITARSRISMLMLSPEQLSNKGFKSLLDYEPFWRRVVALGVDEPHLLLTWGKSFHKSFVQ
;
A
#
# COMPACT_ATOMS: atom_id res chain seq x y z
N MET A 1 18.19 -46.42 34.32
CA MET A 1 17.11 -45.49 34.68
C MET A 1 16.86 -44.65 33.44
N PRO A 2 15.69 -44.76 32.81
CA PRO A 2 15.43 -44.17 31.50
C PRO A 2 15.23 -42.66 31.59
N ASP A 3 15.74 -42.00 30.56
CA ASP A 3 15.59 -40.61 30.22
C ASP A 3 14.09 -40.26 30.13
N VAL A 4 13.59 -39.45 31.06
CA VAL A 4 12.21 -38.93 31.01
C VAL A 4 12.20 -37.82 29.97
N GLN A 5 11.88 -38.21 28.74
CA GLN A 5 11.56 -37.25 27.69
C GLN A 5 10.36 -36.41 28.13
N ASP A 6 10.62 -35.12 28.33
CA ASP A 6 9.62 -34.09 28.58
C ASP A 6 8.55 -34.11 27.47
N PRO A 7 7.26 -34.32 27.80
CA PRO A 7 6.17 -34.35 26.82
C PRO A 7 5.80 -32.98 26.25
N ALA A 8 6.49 -31.90 26.63
CA ALA A 8 6.44 -30.62 25.92
C ALA A 8 7.22 -30.68 24.60
N ARG A 9 6.82 -31.58 23.69
CA ARG A 9 7.04 -31.35 22.26
C ARG A 9 6.38 -30.00 21.95
N LEU A 10 7.21 -28.99 21.76
CA LEU A 10 6.87 -27.73 21.11
C LEU A 10 5.89 -28.04 19.98
N LEU A 11 4.61 -27.75 20.20
CA LEU A 11 3.67 -27.70 19.10
C LEU A 11 4.28 -26.71 18.11
N PRO A 12 4.47 -27.08 16.83
CA PRO A 12 4.97 -26.14 15.84
C PRO A 12 4.07 -24.91 15.91
N ALA A 13 4.68 -23.73 16.00
CA ALA A 13 3.94 -22.48 15.95
C ALA A 13 2.97 -22.56 14.76
N PRO A 14 1.70 -22.16 14.92
CA PRO A 14 0.73 -22.26 13.84
C PRO A 14 1.32 -21.63 12.59
N SER A 15 1.32 -22.39 11.49
CA SER A 15 1.86 -21.92 10.22
C SER A 15 1.13 -20.65 9.82
N ARG A 16 1.89 -19.58 9.56
CA ARG A 16 1.36 -18.31 9.07
C ARG A 16 0.48 -18.56 7.84
N TYR A 17 -0.68 -17.89 7.75
CA TYR A 17 -1.53 -17.93 6.58
C TYR A 17 -0.77 -17.44 5.34
N VAL A 18 -0.86 -18.16 4.23
CA VAL A 18 -0.14 -17.86 2.99
C VAL A 18 -1.14 -17.45 1.92
N PHE A 19 -1.19 -16.17 1.60
CA PHE A 19 -2.08 -15.61 0.57
C PHE A 19 -1.69 -16.10 -0.83
N SER A 20 -0.40 -16.35 -1.09
CA SER A 20 0.08 -16.91 -2.35
C SER A 20 -0.22 -18.40 -2.56
N SER A 21 -0.86 -19.08 -1.60
CA SER A 21 -1.38 -20.44 -1.79
C SER A 21 -2.57 -20.47 -2.75
N VAL A 22 -2.99 -21.67 -3.21
CA VAL A 22 -4.18 -21.81 -4.08
C VAL A 22 -5.45 -21.33 -3.37
N GLU A 23 -5.59 -21.66 -2.08
CA GLU A 23 -6.71 -21.24 -1.23
C GLU A 23 -6.66 -19.73 -0.96
N GLY A 24 -5.47 -19.19 -0.67
CA GLY A 24 -5.24 -17.76 -0.49
C GLY A 24 -5.59 -16.95 -1.73
N HIS A 25 -5.20 -17.41 -2.92
CA HIS A 25 -5.57 -16.79 -4.18
C HIS A 25 -7.09 -16.75 -4.39
N LYS A 26 -7.77 -17.88 -4.14
CA LYS A 26 -9.24 -17.96 -4.27
C LYS A 26 -9.92 -16.98 -3.31
N PHE A 27 -9.43 -16.91 -2.07
CA PHE A 27 -9.94 -15.97 -1.06
C PHE A 27 -9.72 -14.51 -1.49
N CYS A 28 -8.51 -14.12 -1.86
CA CYS A 28 -8.21 -12.76 -2.32
C CYS A 28 -9.07 -12.37 -3.52
N ARG A 29 -9.22 -13.29 -4.49
CA ARG A 29 -10.06 -13.05 -5.67
C ARG A 29 -11.52 -12.85 -5.30
N SER A 30 -12.10 -13.71 -4.46
CA SER A 30 -13.51 -13.59 -4.07
C SER A 30 -13.79 -12.27 -3.37
N VAL A 31 -12.91 -11.86 -2.44
CA VAL A 31 -13.03 -10.57 -1.76
C VAL A 31 -12.94 -9.41 -2.75
N LEU A 32 -11.95 -9.43 -3.65
CA LEU A 32 -11.76 -8.35 -4.60
C LEU A 32 -12.93 -8.25 -5.62
N GLN A 33 -13.52 -9.37 -6.03
CA GLN A 33 -14.70 -9.39 -6.90
C GLN A 33 -15.95 -8.80 -6.24
N GLU A 34 -16.06 -8.83 -4.92
CA GLU A 34 -17.13 -8.15 -4.18
C GLU A 34 -16.89 -6.64 -4.07
N LEU A 35 -15.62 -6.23 -3.97
CA LEU A 35 -15.22 -4.83 -3.77
C LEU A 35 -15.04 -4.05 -5.08
N LEU A 36 -14.85 -4.73 -6.21
CA LEU A 36 -14.53 -4.12 -7.50
C LEU A 36 -15.53 -4.51 -8.58
N PRO A 37 -15.80 -3.63 -9.56
CA PRO A 37 -16.72 -3.91 -10.65
C PRO A 37 -16.13 -4.82 -11.75
N PHE A 38 -14.95 -5.41 -11.52
CA PHE A 38 -14.24 -6.26 -12.47
C PHE A 38 -13.43 -7.34 -11.74
N ASP A 39 -13.03 -8.36 -12.49
CA ASP A 39 -12.18 -9.45 -12.01
C ASP A 39 -10.68 -9.09 -12.13
N PRO A 40 -9.88 -9.22 -11.07
CA PRO A 40 -8.44 -9.00 -11.13
C PRO A 40 -7.74 -9.97 -12.09
N HIS A 41 -6.78 -9.46 -12.86
CA HIS A 41 -5.91 -10.32 -13.65
C HIS A 41 -5.04 -11.21 -12.75
N ASP A 42 -4.76 -12.43 -13.20
CA ASP A 42 -3.99 -13.42 -12.42
C ASP A 42 -2.62 -12.88 -11.99
N TYR A 43 -1.93 -12.14 -12.86
CA TYR A 43 -0.62 -11.56 -12.54
C TYR A 43 -0.72 -10.46 -11.46
N GLN A 44 -1.81 -9.69 -11.43
CA GLN A 44 -2.05 -8.71 -10.37
C GLN A 44 -2.28 -9.44 -9.05
N LEU A 45 -3.15 -10.45 -9.07
CA LEU A 45 -3.50 -11.24 -7.90
C LEU A 45 -2.28 -11.93 -7.28
N GLU A 46 -1.43 -12.53 -8.11
CA GLU A 46 -0.17 -13.14 -7.69
C GLU A 46 0.75 -12.14 -6.95
N GLY A 47 0.93 -10.94 -7.51
CA GLY A 47 1.74 -9.91 -6.84
C GLY A 47 1.10 -9.39 -5.56
N ILE A 48 -0.21 -9.18 -5.53
CA ILE A 48 -0.93 -8.76 -4.32
C ILE A 48 -0.79 -9.80 -3.21
N CYS A 49 -0.97 -11.09 -3.54
CA CYS A 49 -0.84 -12.18 -2.59
C CYS A 49 0.58 -12.27 -2.03
N LYS A 50 1.61 -12.15 -2.89
CA LYS A 50 3.02 -12.07 -2.46
C LYS A 50 3.28 -10.87 -1.55
N ALA A 51 2.70 -9.71 -1.86
CA ALA A 51 2.82 -8.52 -1.02
C ALA A 51 2.16 -8.72 0.36
N LEU A 52 0.99 -9.36 0.43
CA LEU A 52 0.32 -9.72 1.69
C LEU A 52 1.12 -10.73 2.52
N ASP A 53 1.86 -11.62 1.86
CA ASP A 53 2.81 -12.53 2.51
C ASP A 53 4.07 -11.81 3.03
N GLY A 54 4.24 -10.53 2.70
CA GLY A 54 5.37 -9.68 3.12
C GLY A 54 6.55 -9.70 2.15
N SER A 55 6.35 -10.11 0.89
CA SER A 55 7.38 -10.05 -0.14
C SER A 55 7.37 -8.70 -0.87
N ASP A 56 8.56 -8.17 -1.17
CA ASP A 56 8.68 -7.03 -2.09
C ASP A 56 8.35 -7.46 -3.52
N VAL A 57 7.58 -6.63 -4.23
CA VAL A 57 7.09 -6.92 -5.58
C VAL A 57 7.59 -5.87 -6.56
N PHE A 58 8.33 -6.33 -7.58
CA PHE A 58 8.70 -5.51 -8.74
C PHE A 58 7.92 -5.98 -9.97
N ALA A 59 6.86 -5.25 -10.31
CA ALA A 59 5.98 -5.61 -11.42
C ALA A 59 6.39 -4.92 -12.72
N ILE A 60 6.62 -5.70 -13.77
CA ILE A 60 6.86 -5.20 -15.14
C ILE A 60 5.65 -5.57 -16.00
N ALA A 61 4.91 -4.57 -16.46
CA ALA A 61 3.76 -4.73 -17.34
C ALA A 61 3.61 -3.51 -18.27
N ALA A 62 2.92 -3.68 -19.40
CA ALA A 62 2.77 -2.61 -20.38
C ALA A 62 1.89 -1.47 -19.83
N CYS A 63 1.93 -0.31 -20.49
CA CYS A 63 1.01 0.78 -20.18
C CYS A 63 -0.41 0.37 -20.56
N GLY A 64 -1.36 0.53 -19.63
CA GLY A 64 -2.73 0.06 -19.80
C GLY A 64 -3.04 -1.28 -19.13
N ASP A 65 -2.03 -2.09 -18.79
CA ASP A 65 -2.21 -3.41 -18.13
C ASP A 65 -2.60 -3.31 -16.63
N GLY A 66 -3.09 -2.15 -16.19
CA GLY A 66 -3.59 -1.99 -14.83
C GLY A 66 -2.51 -2.12 -13.74
N LYS A 67 -1.27 -1.67 -13.95
CA LYS A 67 -0.22 -1.65 -12.91
C LYS A 67 -0.66 -0.99 -11.59
N THR A 68 -1.48 0.05 -11.67
CA THR A 68 -2.07 0.71 -10.49
C THR A 68 -2.85 -0.27 -9.60
N GLY A 69 -3.35 -1.37 -10.19
CA GLY A 69 -3.97 -2.52 -9.53
C GLY A 69 -3.23 -3.03 -8.31
N TYR A 70 -1.91 -3.15 -8.40
CA TYR A 70 -1.10 -3.68 -7.30
C TYR A 70 -1.25 -2.85 -6.02
N TYR A 71 -1.44 -1.53 -6.13
CA TYR A 71 -1.54 -0.66 -4.97
C TYR A 71 -2.93 -0.67 -4.35
N TYR A 72 -3.98 -0.42 -5.14
CA TYR A 72 -5.32 -0.28 -4.59
C TYR A 72 -5.91 -1.62 -4.15
N MET A 73 -5.63 -2.71 -4.87
CA MET A 73 -6.14 -4.03 -4.46
C MET A 73 -5.43 -4.54 -3.21
N PHE A 74 -4.12 -4.28 -3.07
CA PHE A 74 -3.40 -4.58 -1.83
C PHE A 74 -4.03 -3.87 -0.62
N ILE A 75 -4.25 -2.56 -0.69
CA ILE A 75 -4.84 -1.83 0.44
C ILE A 75 -6.31 -2.22 0.68
N LEU A 76 -7.08 -2.57 -0.36
CA LEU A 76 -8.43 -3.12 -0.18
C LEU A 76 -8.42 -4.43 0.61
N MET A 77 -7.50 -5.35 0.29
CA MET A 77 -7.34 -6.59 1.04
C MET A 77 -6.92 -6.33 2.50
N VAL A 78 -5.96 -5.44 2.72
CA VAL A 78 -5.52 -5.05 4.07
C VAL A 78 -6.68 -4.46 4.88
N LEU A 79 -7.47 -3.57 4.29
CA LEU A 79 -8.66 -3.00 4.92
C LEU A 79 -9.71 -4.06 5.23
N TYR A 80 -9.98 -4.97 4.29
CA TYR A 80 -10.92 -6.06 4.47
C TYR A 80 -10.52 -6.95 5.65
N ILE A 81 -9.26 -7.40 5.70
CA ILE A 81 -8.74 -8.24 6.78
C ILE A 81 -8.82 -7.51 8.13
N THR A 82 -8.45 -6.22 8.15
CA THR A 82 -8.50 -5.40 9.38
C THR A 82 -9.92 -5.23 9.91
N ASN A 83 -10.91 -5.11 9.04
CA ASN A 83 -12.31 -4.90 9.40
C ASN A 83 -13.09 -6.19 9.66
N ASN A 84 -12.54 -7.37 9.33
CA ASN A 84 -13.17 -8.68 9.49
C ASN A 84 -12.32 -9.60 10.40
N PRO A 85 -12.14 -9.27 11.69
CA PRO A 85 -11.26 -10.02 12.60
C PRO A 85 -11.77 -11.43 12.93
N VAL A 86 -13.01 -11.76 12.56
CA VAL A 86 -13.60 -13.10 12.71
C VAL A 86 -13.05 -14.11 11.69
N ILE A 87 -12.44 -13.63 10.60
CA ILE A 87 -11.81 -14.49 9.60
C ILE A 87 -10.38 -14.78 10.07
N GLU A 88 -10.11 -16.04 10.40
CA GLU A 88 -8.81 -16.44 10.91
C GLU A 88 -7.75 -16.42 9.81
N HIS A 89 -6.74 -15.57 10.01
CA HIS A 89 -5.50 -15.55 9.22
C HIS A 89 -4.33 -15.70 10.21
N PRO A 90 -3.99 -16.94 10.63
CA PRO A 90 -2.97 -17.17 11.64
C PRO A 90 -1.65 -16.46 11.29
N GLY A 91 -1.06 -15.75 12.24
CA GLY A 91 0.21 -15.06 12.04
C GLY A 91 0.17 -13.85 11.09
N VAL A 92 -1.02 -13.37 10.69
CA VAL A 92 -1.21 -12.16 9.89
C VAL A 92 -1.95 -11.11 10.71
N CYS A 93 -1.42 -9.90 10.75
CA CYS A 93 -2.05 -8.76 11.42
C CYS A 93 -1.62 -7.46 10.73
N PHE A 94 -2.57 -6.53 10.60
CA PHE A 94 -2.33 -5.20 10.04
C PHE A 94 -2.71 -4.14 11.09
N PRO A 95 -2.07 -2.95 11.05
CA PRO A 95 -2.44 -1.85 11.93
C PRO A 95 -3.86 -1.37 11.66
N ARG A 96 -4.50 -0.79 12.68
CA ARG A 96 -5.77 -0.08 12.50
C ARG A 96 -5.55 1.15 11.63
N ASP A 97 -6.57 1.51 10.87
CA ASP A 97 -6.54 2.68 9.95
C ASP A 97 -5.31 2.62 9.00
N PRO A 98 -5.09 1.52 8.26
CA PRO A 98 -3.87 1.31 7.49
C PRO A 98 -3.75 2.28 6.31
N VAL A 99 -2.51 2.63 5.93
CA VAL A 99 -2.22 3.52 4.79
C VAL A 99 -1.08 2.96 3.93
N ILE A 100 -1.23 3.03 2.61
CA ILE A 100 -0.13 2.87 1.65
C ILE A 100 0.36 4.25 1.20
N VAL A 101 1.68 4.43 1.15
CA VAL A 101 2.31 5.63 0.57
C VAL A 101 2.77 5.29 -0.84
N ILE A 102 2.47 6.12 -1.83
CA ILE A 102 2.78 5.88 -3.24
C ILE A 102 3.51 7.10 -3.78
N VAL A 103 4.68 6.88 -4.38
CA VAL A 103 5.44 7.91 -5.09
C VAL A 103 5.09 7.83 -6.56
N CYS A 104 4.57 8.92 -7.12
CA CYS A 104 4.15 8.99 -8.52
C CYS A 104 5.01 9.98 -9.28
N PRO A 105 5.40 9.69 -10.54
CA PRO A 105 6.36 10.52 -11.25
C PRO A 105 5.82 11.90 -11.68
N THR A 106 4.50 12.07 -11.73
CA THR A 106 3.88 13.33 -12.17
C THR A 106 2.58 13.64 -11.42
N ASN A 107 2.37 14.92 -11.10
CA ASN A 107 1.18 15.43 -10.41
C ASN A 107 -0.14 15.07 -11.12
N GLY A 108 -0.14 15.03 -12.46
CA GLY A 108 -1.35 14.75 -13.24
C GLY A 108 -1.85 13.31 -13.08
N ILE A 109 -0.93 12.35 -12.94
CA ILE A 109 -1.27 10.94 -12.69
C ILE A 109 -1.81 10.76 -11.28
N GLU A 110 -1.22 11.43 -10.29
CA GLU A 110 -1.67 11.40 -8.88
C GLU A 110 -3.12 11.84 -8.74
N GLU A 111 -3.48 12.99 -9.30
CA GLU A 111 -4.83 13.56 -9.18
C GLU A 111 -5.88 12.66 -9.84
N GLN A 112 -5.59 12.13 -11.02
CA GLN A 112 -6.50 11.22 -11.72
C GLN A 112 -6.64 9.88 -11.00
N MET A 113 -5.55 9.33 -10.47
CA MET A 113 -5.57 8.11 -9.68
C MET A 113 -6.38 8.29 -8.41
N ALA A 114 -6.12 9.36 -7.64
CA ALA A 114 -6.87 9.69 -6.43
C ALA A 114 -8.37 9.86 -6.69
N ALA A 115 -8.75 10.53 -7.78
CA ALA A 115 -10.16 10.70 -8.10
C ALA A 115 -10.86 9.36 -8.40
N LYS A 116 -10.27 8.51 -9.23
CA LYS A 116 -10.86 7.22 -9.62
C LYS A 116 -10.97 6.23 -8.46
N LEU A 117 -9.99 6.22 -7.56
CA LEU A 117 -9.96 5.25 -6.46
C LEU A 117 -11.01 5.53 -5.39
N LYS A 118 -11.57 6.75 -5.34
CA LYS A 118 -12.75 7.05 -4.50
C LYS A 118 -13.98 6.25 -4.94
N ASP A 119 -14.10 5.92 -6.22
CA ASP A 119 -15.20 5.11 -6.74
C ASP A 119 -15.14 3.66 -6.20
N TYR A 120 -13.98 3.22 -5.72
CA TYR A 120 -13.78 1.94 -5.03
C TYR A 120 -13.85 2.07 -3.50
N GLY A 121 -14.37 3.19 -2.99
CA GLY A 121 -14.54 3.43 -1.55
C GLY A 121 -13.25 3.77 -0.80
N LEU A 122 -12.14 4.04 -1.50
CA LEU A 122 -10.86 4.36 -0.88
C LEU A 122 -10.74 5.85 -0.53
N GLN A 123 -10.22 6.14 0.67
CA GLN A 123 -9.91 7.50 1.09
C GLN A 123 -8.49 7.86 0.64
N THR A 124 -8.41 8.62 -0.45
CA THR A 124 -7.15 8.99 -1.09
C THR A 124 -6.78 10.45 -0.87
N LEU A 125 -5.48 10.74 -0.68
CA LEU A 125 -4.95 12.10 -0.66
C LEU A 125 -3.71 12.20 -1.56
N ALA A 126 -3.68 13.19 -2.43
CA ALA A 126 -2.51 13.54 -3.24
C ALA A 126 -1.85 14.81 -2.69
N ILE A 127 -0.56 14.74 -2.36
CA ILE A 127 0.22 15.90 -1.93
C ILE A 127 1.32 16.17 -2.95
N ASN A 128 1.18 17.29 -3.63
CA ASN A 128 2.17 17.84 -4.56
C ASN A 128 2.11 19.37 -4.51
N SER A 129 2.99 20.04 -5.25
CA SER A 129 3.09 21.50 -5.22
C SER A 129 1.77 22.20 -5.58
N LYS A 130 0.95 21.62 -6.46
CA LYS A 130 -0.35 22.17 -6.87
C LYS A 130 -1.40 21.97 -5.78
N THR A 131 -1.55 20.76 -5.24
CA THR A 131 -2.55 20.50 -4.19
C THR A 131 -2.23 21.26 -2.91
N LEU A 132 -0.95 21.40 -2.56
CA LEU A 132 -0.51 22.25 -1.44
C LEU A 132 -0.85 23.73 -1.68
N HIS A 133 -0.61 24.23 -2.89
CA HIS A 133 -0.95 25.61 -3.23
C HIS A 133 -2.45 25.87 -3.12
N GLU A 134 -3.29 25.00 -3.67
CA GLU A 134 -4.74 25.15 -3.58
C GLU A 134 -5.24 25.02 -2.13
N ALA A 135 -4.77 24.03 -1.37
CA ALA A 135 -5.13 23.89 0.05
C ALA A 135 -4.76 25.13 0.87
N SER A 136 -3.61 25.76 0.58
CA SER A 136 -3.17 26.97 1.27
C SER A 136 -4.13 28.16 1.08
N LYS A 137 -4.78 28.27 -0.10
CA LYS A 137 -5.79 29.32 -0.36
C LYS A 137 -7.03 29.17 0.52
N HIS A 138 -7.30 27.95 0.98
CA HIS A 138 -8.42 27.62 1.86
C HIS A 138 -8.00 27.51 3.34
N GLY A 139 -6.74 27.81 3.67
CA GLY A 139 -6.23 27.68 5.04
C GLY A 139 -6.08 26.22 5.51
N GLU A 140 -6.07 25.27 4.58
CA GLU A 140 -5.95 23.85 4.87
C GLU A 140 -4.48 23.41 4.90
N ASN A 141 -4.15 22.45 5.76
CA ASN A 141 -2.83 21.84 5.82
C ASN A 141 -2.93 20.34 5.50
N LEU A 142 -2.61 19.97 4.26
CA LEU A 142 -2.71 18.59 3.79
C LEU A 142 -1.81 17.62 4.58
N TRP A 143 -0.70 18.09 5.16
CA TRP A 143 0.16 17.26 6.01
C TRP A 143 -0.51 16.90 7.33
N ILE A 144 -1.39 17.76 7.85
CA ILE A 144 -2.23 17.44 9.02
C ILE A 144 -3.35 16.48 8.59
N THR A 145 -4.00 16.75 7.45
CA THR A 145 -5.04 15.88 6.90
C THR A 145 -4.54 14.45 6.68
N ALA A 146 -3.31 14.27 6.22
CA ALA A 146 -2.70 12.96 5.97
C ALA A 146 -2.54 12.08 7.22
N ARG A 147 -2.59 12.65 8.43
CA ARG A 147 -2.30 11.94 9.69
C ARG A 147 -3.26 10.81 10.03
N SER A 148 -4.49 10.81 9.50
CA SER A 148 -5.53 9.83 9.84
C SER A 148 -6.53 9.64 8.70
N ARG A 149 -7.27 8.52 8.73
CA ARG A 149 -8.45 8.22 7.89
C ARG A 149 -8.19 7.97 6.41
N ILE A 150 -7.06 8.43 5.86
CA ILE A 150 -6.68 8.09 4.49
C ILE A 150 -6.10 6.67 4.41
N SER A 151 -6.47 5.93 3.38
CA SER A 151 -5.92 4.62 3.06
C SER A 151 -4.82 4.70 2.00
N MET A 152 -4.77 5.77 1.20
CA MET A 152 -3.74 5.96 0.18
C MET A 152 -3.21 7.40 0.17
N LEU A 153 -1.91 7.55 0.37
CA LEU A 153 -1.19 8.82 0.25
C LEU A 153 -0.34 8.80 -1.02
N MET A 154 -0.67 9.63 -2.00
CA MET A 154 0.12 9.82 -3.22
C MET A 154 0.99 11.07 -3.11
N LEU A 155 2.27 10.93 -3.45
CA LEU A 155 3.27 11.98 -3.35
C LEU A 155 4.03 12.12 -4.67
N SER A 156 4.33 13.37 -5.02
CA SER A 156 5.37 13.63 -6.02
C SER A 156 6.76 13.39 -5.40
N PRO A 157 7.77 12.97 -6.17
CA PRO A 157 9.12 12.68 -5.66
C PRO A 157 9.74 13.84 -4.88
N GLU A 158 9.45 15.09 -5.27
CA GLU A 158 9.96 16.29 -4.61
C GLU A 158 9.43 16.43 -3.19
N GLN A 159 8.24 15.89 -2.92
CA GLN A 159 7.66 15.93 -1.58
C GLN A 159 8.38 15.02 -0.60
N LEU A 160 9.12 14.01 -1.07
CA LEU A 160 9.93 13.14 -0.21
C LEU A 160 11.01 13.93 0.54
N SER A 161 11.52 15.01 -0.04
CA SER A 161 12.49 15.92 0.58
C SER A 161 11.83 17.03 1.42
N ASN A 162 10.50 17.12 1.42
CA ASN A 162 9.78 18.23 2.03
C ASN A 162 9.73 18.08 3.57
N LYS A 163 9.91 19.19 4.29
CA LYS A 163 9.77 19.23 5.76
C LYS A 163 8.40 18.75 6.24
N GLY A 164 7.34 18.96 5.44
CA GLY A 164 6.01 18.46 5.73
C GLY A 164 5.94 16.93 5.75
N PHE A 165 6.58 16.27 4.78
CA PHE A 165 6.66 14.81 4.75
C PHE A 165 7.50 14.27 5.91
N LYS A 166 8.65 14.89 6.19
CA LYS A 166 9.46 14.53 7.36
C LYS A 166 8.66 14.64 8.65
N SER A 167 7.94 15.74 8.85
CA SER A 167 7.07 15.95 10.03
C SER A 167 5.94 14.91 10.12
N LEU A 168 5.43 14.43 8.99
CA LEU A 168 4.44 13.37 8.94
C LEU A 168 5.04 12.00 9.35
N LEU A 169 6.27 11.70 8.91
CA LEU A 169 6.99 10.48 9.33
C LEU A 169 7.41 10.52 10.81
N ASP A 170 7.81 11.70 11.31
CA ASP A 170 8.12 11.92 12.73
C ASP A 170 6.87 11.82 13.63
N TYR A 171 5.67 11.89 13.05
CA TYR A 171 4.41 11.70 13.76
C TYR A 171 4.08 10.20 13.90
N GLU A 172 4.50 9.63 15.03
CA GLU A 172 4.40 8.19 15.33
C GLU A 172 3.03 7.55 15.04
N PRO A 173 1.87 8.19 15.37
CA PRO A 173 0.58 7.60 15.07
C PRO A 173 0.30 7.43 13.58
N PHE A 174 0.87 8.28 12.72
CA PHE A 174 0.81 8.07 11.27
C PHE A 174 1.75 6.94 10.85
N TRP A 175 3.00 6.97 11.30
CA TRP A 175 4.00 5.99 10.91
C TRP A 175 3.57 4.55 11.21
N ARG A 176 2.93 4.31 12.36
CA ARG A 176 2.39 2.99 12.74
C ARG A 176 1.31 2.43 11.81
N ARG A 177 0.68 3.27 11.00
CA ARG A 177 -0.38 2.90 10.06
C ARG A 177 0.16 2.47 8.70
N VAL A 178 1.42 2.80 8.40
CA VAL A 178 2.03 2.55 7.08
C VAL A 178 2.20 1.05 6.90
N VAL A 179 1.58 0.50 5.85
CA VAL A 179 1.64 -0.94 5.54
C VAL A 179 2.48 -1.25 4.30
N ALA A 180 2.71 -0.27 3.43
CA ALA A 180 3.52 -0.43 2.23
C ALA A 180 3.98 0.93 1.66
N LEU A 181 5.07 0.88 0.88
CA LEU A 181 5.54 1.95 0.00
C LEU A 181 5.47 1.46 -1.45
N GLY A 182 4.73 2.18 -2.28
CA GLY A 182 4.68 1.98 -3.73
C GLY A 182 5.51 3.03 -4.47
N VAL A 183 6.15 2.63 -5.56
CA VAL A 183 6.86 3.55 -6.45
C VAL A 183 6.38 3.28 -7.87
N ASP A 184 5.62 4.23 -8.42
CA ASP A 184 5.15 4.17 -9.79
C ASP A 184 6.23 4.66 -10.76
N GLU A 185 6.31 4.00 -11.92
CA GLU A 185 7.38 4.19 -12.91
C GLU A 185 8.81 4.24 -12.30
N PRO A 186 9.22 3.23 -11.52
CA PRO A 186 10.50 3.24 -10.80
C PRO A 186 11.72 3.30 -11.73
N HIS A 187 11.55 2.94 -13.00
CA HIS A 187 12.60 3.08 -14.01
C HIS A 187 13.03 4.55 -14.23
N LEU A 188 12.17 5.52 -13.90
CA LEU A 188 12.49 6.95 -13.96
C LEU A 188 13.50 7.39 -12.89
N LEU A 189 13.65 6.61 -11.80
CA LEU A 189 14.71 6.85 -10.81
C LEU A 189 16.09 6.83 -11.46
N LEU A 190 16.30 5.90 -12.40
CA LEU A 190 17.59 5.70 -13.07
C LEU A 190 17.80 6.67 -14.23
N THR A 191 16.75 7.00 -14.99
CA THR A 191 16.87 7.85 -16.19
C THR A 191 16.82 9.33 -15.87
N TRP A 192 16.00 9.77 -14.90
CA TRP A 192 15.87 11.18 -14.53
C TRP A 192 16.72 11.57 -13.34
N GLY A 193 16.96 10.67 -12.39
CA GLY A 193 17.83 10.93 -11.23
C GLY A 193 19.26 11.31 -11.62
N LYS A 194 19.76 10.77 -12.74
CA LYS A 194 21.12 11.03 -13.23
C LYS A 194 21.31 12.37 -13.96
N SER A 195 20.27 12.99 -14.49
CA SER A 195 20.43 14.15 -15.41
C SER A 195 19.38 15.25 -15.31
N PHE A 196 18.11 14.95 -14.97
CA PHE A 196 16.99 15.88 -15.14
C PHE A 196 16.23 16.20 -13.84
N HIS A 197 16.05 15.23 -12.95
CA HIS A 197 15.21 15.38 -11.76
C HIS A 197 15.86 14.73 -10.53
N LYS A 198 16.69 15.50 -9.81
CA LYS A 198 17.53 15.00 -8.70
C LYS A 198 16.76 14.51 -7.47
N SER A 199 15.46 14.84 -7.32
CA SER A 199 14.61 14.34 -6.21
C SER A 199 14.49 12.81 -6.19
N PHE A 200 14.69 12.17 -7.34
CA PHE A 200 14.67 10.72 -7.49
C PHE A 200 15.93 9.98 -6.98
N VAL A 201 16.98 10.70 -6.54
CA VAL A 201 18.24 10.10 -6.03
C VAL A 201 18.27 9.99 -4.51
N GLN A 202 17.31 10.63 -3.83
CA GLN A 202 17.30 10.78 -2.36
C GLN A 202 16.74 9.56 -1.64
#